data_AF-A0A2E7WEA4-F1
#
_entry.id   AF-A0A2E7WEA4-F1
#
_cell.length_a   1.000
_cell.length_b   1.000
_cell.length_c   1.000
_cell.angle_alpha   90.00
_cell.angle_beta   90.00
_cell.angle_gamma   90.00
#
_symmetry.space_group_name_H-M   'P 1'
#
loop_
_entity.id
_entity.type
_entity.pdbx_description
1 polymer ?
#
loop_
_entity_poly.entity_id
_entity_poly.type
_entity_poly.pdbx_seq_one_letter_code
_entity_poly.pdbx_strand_id
1 'polypeptide(L)' 'MKNNKTSKEYFNNLLNEKNISLSKDDFEQSYLSYRNFRKNYSELLEQEYSNFEPRQRIFDIKNEQ' A
#
# COMPACT_ATOMS: atom_id res chain seq x y z
N MET A 1 -16.94 -1.88 -16.21
CA MET A 1 -16.88 -3.34 -15.96
C MET A 1 -16.57 -3.55 -14.47
N LYS A 2 -17.52 -4.11 -13.71
CA LYS A 2 -17.31 -4.46 -12.29
C LYS A 2 -16.40 -5.68 -12.24
N ASN A 3 -15.10 -5.48 -12.09
CA ASN A 3 -14.19 -6.57 -11.77
C ASN A 3 -14.42 -6.93 -10.30
N ASN A 4 -15.31 -7.89 -10.04
CA ASN A 4 -15.49 -8.54 -8.73
C ASN A 4 -14.24 -9.38 -8.40
N LYS A 5 -13.09 -8.74 -8.25
CA LYS A 5 -11.89 -9.38 -7.73
C LYS A 5 -11.96 -9.34 -6.21
N THR A 6 -11.72 -10.48 -5.57
CA THR A 6 -11.56 -10.52 -4.11
C THR A 6 -10.33 -9.70 -3.72
N SER A 7 -10.29 -9.18 -2.48
CA SER A 7 -9.13 -8.43 -1.98
C SER A 7 -7.82 -9.21 -2.07
N LYS A 8 -7.89 -10.55 -2.04
CA LYS A 8 -6.74 -11.46 -2.16
C LYS A 8 -6.25 -11.59 -3.60
N GLU A 9 -7.16 -11.66 -4.58
CA GLU A 9 -6.81 -11.62 -6.00
C GLU A 9 -6.23 -10.26 -6.39
N TYR A 10 -6.76 -9.17 -5.83
CA TYR A 10 -6.20 -7.84 -6.04
C TYR A 10 -4.77 -7.76 -5.50
N PHE A 11 -4.52 -8.27 -4.28
CA PHE A 11 -3.18 -8.35 -3.72
C PHE A 11 -2.23 -9.17 -4.59
N ASN A 12 -2.67 -10.33 -5.08
CA ASN A 12 -1.85 -11.15 -5.99
C ASN A 12 -1.48 -10.41 -7.29
N ASN A 13 -2.41 -9.65 -7.86
CA ASN A 13 -2.12 -8.85 -9.06
C ASN A 13 -1.07 -7.76 -8.78
N LEU A 14 -1.12 -7.10 -7.61
CA LEU A 14 -0.10 -6.11 -7.24
C LEU A 14 1.31 -6.74 -7.15
N LEU A 15 1.41 -7.96 -6.61
CA LEU A 15 2.70 -8.67 -6.56
C LEU A 15 3.19 -8.99 -7.98
N ASN A 16 2.30 -9.47 -8.85
CA ASN A 16 2.63 -9.76 -10.24
C ASN A 16 3.09 -8.52 -11.01
N GLU A 17 2.42 -7.37 -10.82
CA GLU A 17 2.81 -6.09 -11.43
C GLU A 17 4.21 -5.62 -10.97
N LYS A 18 4.66 -6.07 -9.80
CA LYS A 18 6.00 -5.78 -9.26
C LYS A 18 7.01 -6.89 -9.55
N ASN A 19 6.63 -7.92 -10.31
CA ASN A 19 7.45 -9.12 -10.56
C ASN A 19 7.91 -9.80 -9.25
N ILE A 20 7.08 -9.77 -8.21
CA ILE A 20 7.35 -10.44 -6.93
C ILE A 20 6.67 -11.80 -6.94
N SER A 21 7.45 -12.86 -6.77
CA SER A 21 6.95 -14.22 -6.56
C SER A 21 7.18 -14.63 -5.11
N LEU A 22 6.17 -15.20 -4.48
CA LEU A 22 6.20 -15.65 -3.09
C LEU A 22 5.87 -17.13 -3.00
N SER A 23 6.43 -17.81 -2.00
CA SER A 23 5.92 -19.12 -1.60
C SER A 23 4.47 -19.00 -1.11
N LYS A 24 3.76 -20.12 -1.03
CA LYS A 24 2.38 -20.11 -0.52
C LYS A 24 2.31 -19.55 0.90
N ASP A 25 3.23 -19.95 1.77
CA ASP A 25 3.24 -19.53 3.17
C ASP A 25 3.58 -18.04 3.29
N ASP A 26 4.56 -17.56 2.54
CA ASP A 26 4.92 -16.12 2.50
C ASP A 26 3.78 -15.28 1.94
N PHE A 27 3.05 -15.79 0.95
CA PHE A 27 1.90 -15.11 0.38
C PHE A 27 0.77 -14.94 1.41
N GLU A 28 0.44 -15.99 2.16
CA GLU A 28 -0.58 -15.91 3.21
C GLU A 28 -0.21 -14.92 4.31
N GLN A 29 1.04 -14.96 4.81
CA GLN A 29 1.52 -14.01 5.82
C GLN A 29 1.55 -12.58 5.29
N SER A 30 2.02 -12.37 4.06
CA SER A 30 2.04 -11.05 3.43
C SER A 30 0.63 -10.52 3.20
N TYR A 31 -0.33 -11.38 2.83
CA TYR A 31 -1.72 -11.00 2.65
C TYR A 31 -2.38 -10.57 3.97
N LEU A 32 -2.07 -11.22 5.09
CA LEU A 32 -2.54 -10.80 6.41
C LEU A 32 -2.05 -9.39 6.76
N SER A 33 -0.76 -9.13 6.57
CA SER A 33 -0.16 -7.80 6.76
C SER A 33 -0.82 -6.75 5.85
N TYR A 34 -1.01 -7.08 4.56
CA TYR A 34 -1.70 -6.20 3.60
C TYR A 34 -3.12 -5.85 4.04
N ARG A 35 -3.89 -6.84 4.49
CA ARG A 35 -5.26 -6.66 4.96
C ARG A 35 -5.32 -5.75 6.19
N ASN A 36 -4.45 -6.00 7.17
CA ASN A 36 -4.38 -5.20 8.39
C ASN A 36 -3.97 -3.75 8.09
N PHE A 37 -2.98 -3.56 7.22
CA PHE A 37 -2.58 -2.23 6.78
C PHE A 37 -3.74 -1.48 6.11
N ARG A 38 -4.45 -2.13 5.16
CA ARG A 38 -5.59 -1.51 4.48
C ARG A 38 -6.68 -1.09 5.46
N LYS A 39 -6.99 -1.93 6.45
CA LYS A 39 -7.96 -1.61 7.49
C LYS A 39 -7.52 -0.38 8.30
N ASN A 40 -6.32 -0.43 8.87
CA ASN A 40 -5.79 0.65 9.70
C ASN A 40 -5.67 1.96 8.92
N TYR A 41 -5.29 1.89 7.64
CA TYR A 41 -5.18 3.06 6.78
C TYR A 41 -6.54 3.66 6.44
N SER A 42 -7.57 2.84 6.19
CA SER A 42 -8.94 3.35 6.02
C SER A 42 -9.45 4.05 7.28
N GLU A 43 -9.25 3.44 8.46
CA GLU A 43 -9.60 4.05 9.75
C GLU A 43 -8.83 5.35 10.00
N LEU A 44 -7.55 5.40 9.60
CA LEU A 44 -6.74 6.61 9.65
C LEU A 44 -7.38 7.71 8.80
N LEU A 45 -7.79 7.42 7.56
CA LEU A 45 -8.37 8.42 6.65
C LEU A 45 -9.73 8.98 7.11
N GLU A 46 -10.45 8.29 7.99
CA GLU A 46 -11.71 8.77 8.56
C GLU A 46 -11.50 9.81 9.68
N GLN A 47 -10.26 9.99 10.17
CA GLN A 47 -9.95 10.99 11.18
C GLN A 47 -9.76 12.39 10.57
N GLU A 48 -10.06 13.42 11.37
CA GLU A 48 -9.92 14.81 10.95
C GLU A 48 -8.48 15.30 11.16
N TYR A 49 -7.78 15.60 10.06
CA TYR A 49 -6.40 16.10 10.05
C TYR A 49 -6.28 17.58 9.70
N SER A 50 -7.32 18.36 9.99
CA SER A 50 -7.38 19.80 9.66
C SER A 50 -6.18 20.60 10.19
N ASN A 51 -5.52 20.12 11.26
CA ASN A 51 -4.33 20.72 11.87
C ASN A 51 -3.02 19.96 11.58
N PHE A 52 -3.02 19.02 10.62
CA PHE A 52 -1.82 18.26 10.27
C PHE A 52 -1.00 19.00 9.22
N GLU A 53 0.18 19.47 9.61
CA GLU A 53 1.19 19.98 8.69
C GLU A 53 2.03 18.81 8.15
N PRO A 54 1.90 18.42 6.87
CA PRO A 54 2.69 17.35 6.31
C PRO A 54 4.18 17.74 6.32
N ARG A 55 4.99 16.97 7.04
CA ARG A 55 6.45 17.15 7.07
C ARG A 55 7.05 16.65 5.76
N GLN A 56 6.91 17.43 4.68
CA GLN A 56 7.64 17.17 3.45
C GLN A 56 9.12 17.51 3.67
N ARG A 57 10.01 16.53 3.48
CA ARG A 57 11.43 16.84 3.31
C ARG A 57 11.63 17.32 1.88
N ILE A 58 11.95 18.58 1.71
CA ILE A 58 12.43 19.11 0.43
C ILE A 58 13.86 18.60 0.29
N PHE A 59 14.08 17.72 -0.69
CA PHE A 59 15.43 17.35 -1.09
C PHE A 59 15.88 18.37 -2.13
N ASP A 60 16.76 19.29 -1.74
CA ASP A 60 17.45 20.17 -2.68
C ASP A 60 18.39 19.29 -3.53
N ILE A 61 17.86 18.72 -4.61
CA ILE A 61 18.67 18.10 -5.64
C ILE A 61 19.38 19.25 -6.35
N LYS A 62 20.58 19.60 -5.86
CA LYS A 62 21.49 20.46 -6.62
C LYS A 62 21.82 19.72 -7.91
N ASN A 63 21.23 20.15 -9.01
CA ASN A 63 21.75 19.85 -10.34
C ASN A 63 23.08 20.60 -10.48
N GLU A 64 24.16 20.01 -9.96
CA GLU A 64 25.51 20.41 -10.35
C GLU A 64 25.68 19.96 -11.82
N GLN A 65 25.48 20.92 -12.73
CA GLN A 65 25.89 20.83 -14.14
C GLN A 65 27.35 21.27 -14.28
#